data_AF-A0A537RYV6-F1
#
_entry.id   AF-A0A537RYV6-F1
#
_cell.length_a   1.000
_cell.length_b   1.000
_cell.length_c   1.000
_cell.angle_alpha   90.00
_cell.angle_beta   90.00
_cell.angle_gamma   90.00
#
_symmetry.space_group_name_H-M   'P 1'
#
loop_
_entity.id
_entity.type
_entity.pdbx_description
1 polymer ?
#
loop_
_entity_poly.entity_id
_entity_poly.type
_entity_poly.pdbx_seq_one_letter_code
_entity_poly.pdbx_strand_id
1 'polypeptide(L)'
;MANTDIILPTGATRELPAVRSIGVRDLRDALAMGLQDFWAMPTHVIFLGLIYPVIGLVLFRAMFGYDLIPLLYPLAAGFPLVGPLAAIGLYELSRRRELGLDTSWKHAVDIVHSPSLQSIAALGFLLLVLVGVWLAVAQAIYEANFGSDEPLKLMDFVQRVLTTPEGYKLIIVGNAVGFLFAALAFCLSVVSFPLLLDRNVGVSVAIATSIRAVLHNPVAMTLWAVFVAGLLVIGSLPFFLGLAIVVPVLGHSTWHLYRKLIEPDSSPRPEYQPKPRGRHYGADFPVALFMPTSPAERKPAAMESAEPDHKAGDRNPQTIEEARAFVGHVEALFMPWNVEALVDGFTEDCVVRFGTVPEFRGREALRQFFLARSARQKGYRLRKQCRGLMNDVMTNIWDGEWEDAGTGRRMRGFGVEVWTMRDGKIAIWEASFNTGPVDQPADVAKMLG
;
A
#
# COMPACT_ATOMS: atom_id res chain seq x y z
N MET A 1 4.86 -18.66 35.81
CA MET A 1 5.44 -18.17 34.55
C MET A 1 4.74 -18.90 33.41
N ALA A 2 3.75 -18.26 32.80
CA ALA A 2 3.15 -18.71 31.55
C ALA A 2 3.48 -17.60 30.55
N ASN A 3 4.38 -17.93 29.62
CA ASN A 3 4.89 -17.02 28.62
C ASN A 3 3.76 -16.52 27.72
N THR A 4 3.86 -15.24 27.42
CA THR A 4 3.18 -14.52 26.35
C THR A 4 3.28 -15.28 25.03
N ASP A 5 2.18 -15.84 24.56
CA ASP A 5 1.94 -15.95 23.13
C ASP A 5 0.76 -15.04 22.80
N ILE A 6 1.04 -13.74 22.80
CA ILE A 6 0.31 -12.87 21.88
C ILE A 6 0.73 -13.37 20.51
N ILE A 7 -0.22 -13.97 19.79
CA ILE A 7 -0.13 -14.02 18.33
C ILE A 7 -0.22 -12.55 17.88
N LEU A 8 0.93 -11.86 17.95
CA LEU A 8 1.36 -10.98 16.88
C LEU A 8 1.17 -11.82 15.61
N PRO A 9 0.89 -11.25 14.43
CA PRO A 9 1.04 -12.06 13.23
C PRO A 9 2.47 -12.61 13.23
N THR A 10 2.66 -13.84 13.73
CA THR A 10 3.74 -14.76 13.40
C THR A 10 3.56 -14.81 11.92
N GLY A 11 4.39 -14.01 11.24
CA GLY A 11 4.05 -13.39 9.97
C GLY A 11 3.24 -14.39 9.20
N ALA A 12 1.96 -14.06 8.88
CA ALA A 12 1.10 -14.91 8.07
C ALA A 12 2.05 -15.62 7.15
N THR A 13 2.18 -16.95 7.24
CA THR A 13 2.94 -17.69 6.23
C THR A 13 2.53 -17.03 4.96
N ARG A 14 3.41 -16.18 4.38
CA ARG A 14 2.95 -15.07 3.54
C ARG A 14 2.55 -15.81 2.30
N GLU A 15 1.30 -16.25 2.25
CA GLU A 15 0.84 -17.16 1.24
C GLU A 15 0.85 -16.28 0.02
N LEU A 16 1.98 -16.39 -0.68
CA LEU A 16 2.24 -15.70 -1.91
C LEU A 16 1.03 -16.02 -2.79
N PRO A 17 0.35 -14.99 -3.32
CA PRO A 17 -0.85 -15.18 -4.11
C PRO A 17 -0.74 -16.38 -5.04
N ALA A 18 -1.75 -17.25 -5.01
CA ALA A 18 -1.75 -18.45 -5.81
C ALA A 18 -1.65 -18.08 -7.30
N VAL A 19 -0.68 -18.70 -7.97
CA VAL A 19 -0.42 -18.51 -9.40
C VAL A 19 -1.15 -19.61 -10.15
N ARG A 20 -1.94 -19.22 -11.15
CA ARG A 20 -2.65 -20.12 -12.06
C ARG A 20 -1.79 -20.45 -13.28
N SER A 21 -2.00 -21.63 -13.84
CA SER A 21 -1.43 -21.99 -15.14
C SER A 21 -2.23 -21.32 -16.25
N ILE A 22 -1.55 -20.67 -17.20
CA ILE A 22 -2.18 -19.97 -18.33
C ILE A 22 -1.66 -20.49 -19.68
N GLY A 23 -2.50 -20.42 -20.71
CA GLY A 23 -2.15 -20.83 -22.07
C GLY A 23 -2.04 -19.68 -23.06
N VAL A 24 -1.75 -19.99 -24.31
CA VAL A 24 -1.70 -19.00 -25.42
C VAL A 24 -3.05 -18.31 -25.63
N ARG A 25 -4.17 -19.02 -25.38
CA ARG A 25 -5.52 -18.44 -25.47
C ARG A 25 -5.71 -17.31 -24.47
N ASP A 26 -5.22 -17.48 -23.24
CA ASP A 26 -5.27 -16.45 -22.21
C ASP A 26 -4.51 -15.18 -22.59
N LEU A 27 -3.37 -15.33 -23.26
CA LEU A 27 -2.60 -14.19 -23.78
C LEU A 27 -3.40 -13.42 -24.84
N ARG A 28 -4.02 -14.14 -25.77
CA ARG A 28 -4.86 -13.54 -26.82
C ARG A 28 -6.07 -12.82 -26.22
N ASP A 29 -6.72 -13.44 -25.24
CA ASP A 29 -7.87 -12.84 -24.55
C ASP A 29 -7.45 -11.58 -23.79
N ALA A 30 -6.31 -11.61 -23.09
CA ALA A 30 -5.76 -10.45 -22.39
C ALA A 30 -5.50 -9.28 -23.35
N LEU A 31 -4.95 -9.55 -24.54
CA LEU A 31 -4.75 -8.55 -25.59
C LEU A 31 -6.06 -8.00 -26.14
N ALA A 32 -7.04 -8.87 -26.38
CA ALA A 32 -8.34 -8.45 -26.88
C ALA A 32 -9.05 -7.53 -25.88
N MET A 33 -9.03 -7.87 -24.59
CA MET A 33 -9.59 -7.04 -23.52
C MET A 33 -8.82 -5.72 -23.36
N GLY A 34 -7.49 -5.75 -23.41
CA GLY A 34 -6.69 -4.52 -23.35
C GLY A 34 -6.92 -3.59 -24.54
N LEU A 35 -7.18 -4.15 -25.73
CA LEU A 35 -7.56 -3.36 -26.90
C LEU A 35 -8.98 -2.77 -26.75
N GLN A 36 -9.93 -3.53 -26.21
CA GLN A 36 -11.27 -3.01 -25.90
C GLN A 36 -11.23 -1.86 -24.89
N ASP A 37 -10.40 -1.99 -23.86
CA ASP A 37 -10.16 -0.95 -22.86
C ASP A 37 -9.56 0.31 -23.48
N PHE A 38 -8.58 0.14 -24.37
CA PHE A 38 -7.99 1.25 -25.13
C PHE A 38 -9.02 2.00 -25.99
N TRP A 39 -9.93 1.29 -26.65
CA TRP A 39 -10.99 1.93 -27.46
C TRP A 39 -12.04 2.64 -26.59
N ALA A 40 -12.31 2.12 -25.40
CA ALA A 40 -13.27 2.71 -24.48
C ALA A 40 -12.73 3.91 -23.71
N MET A 41 -11.41 3.99 -23.51
CA MET A 41 -10.76 5.03 -22.70
C MET A 41 -9.69 5.75 -23.54
N PRO A 42 -9.82 7.06 -23.82
CA PRO A 42 -8.92 7.78 -24.74
C PRO A 42 -7.54 8.06 -24.10
N THR A 43 -6.67 7.05 -24.11
CA THR A 43 -5.37 6.99 -23.40
C THR A 43 -4.18 7.45 -24.20
N HIS A 44 -4.31 7.49 -25.52
CA HIS A 44 -3.27 7.91 -26.45
C HIS A 44 -2.77 9.34 -26.21
N VAL A 45 -3.65 10.29 -25.85
CA VAL A 45 -3.28 11.71 -25.68
C VAL A 45 -2.27 11.89 -24.54
N ILE A 46 -2.41 11.13 -23.45
CA ILE A 46 -1.51 11.24 -22.30
C ILE A 46 -0.12 10.72 -22.66
N PHE A 47 -0.04 9.59 -23.37
CA PHE A 47 1.23 9.01 -23.76
C PHE A 47 1.94 9.83 -24.84
N LEU A 48 1.21 10.47 -25.76
CA LEU A 48 1.78 11.50 -26.63
C LEU A 48 2.40 12.64 -25.80
N GLY A 49 1.65 13.17 -24.83
CA GLY A 49 2.12 14.22 -23.92
C GLY A 49 3.28 13.82 -23.02
N LEU A 50 3.52 12.52 -22.80
CA LEU A 50 4.63 12.01 -21.98
C LEU A 50 5.87 11.69 -22.82
N ILE A 51 5.69 11.00 -23.95
CA ILE A 51 6.79 10.48 -24.77
C ILE A 51 7.54 11.64 -25.47
N TYR A 52 6.82 12.59 -26.07
CA TYR A 52 7.45 13.65 -26.85
C TYR A 52 8.31 14.63 -26.04
N PRO A 53 7.90 15.06 -24.83
CA PRO A 53 8.78 15.87 -23.98
C PRO A 53 10.05 15.14 -23.53
N VAL A 54 9.96 13.83 -23.25
CA VAL A 54 11.13 13.02 -22.89
C VAL A 54 12.09 12.92 -24.07
N ILE A 55 11.59 12.58 -25.27
CA ILE A 55 12.40 12.55 -26.50
C ILE A 55 13.01 13.94 -26.77
N GLY A 56 12.21 15.01 -26.65
CA GLY A 56 12.64 16.38 -26.84
C GLY A 56 13.75 16.78 -25.89
N LEU A 57 13.67 16.39 -24.61
CA LEU A 57 14.71 16.65 -23.61
C LEU A 57 16.01 15.92 -23.93
N VAL A 58 15.91 14.65 -24.36
CA VAL A 58 17.08 13.83 -24.74
C VAL A 58 17.76 14.42 -25.98
N LEU A 59 16.98 14.77 -27.02
CA LEU A 59 17.50 15.38 -28.23
C LEU A 59 18.10 16.76 -27.94
N PHE A 60 17.43 17.59 -27.15
CA PHE A 60 17.96 18.87 -26.67
C PHE A 60 19.31 18.64 -25.98
N ARG A 61 19.39 17.72 -25.02
CA ARG A 61 20.64 17.41 -24.31
C ARG A 61 21.76 16.95 -25.23
N ALA A 62 21.45 16.14 -26.23
CA ALA A 62 22.40 15.69 -27.25
C ALA A 62 22.89 16.83 -28.16
N MET A 63 22.07 17.87 -28.40
CA MET A 63 22.46 19.05 -29.19
C MET A 63 23.40 20.01 -28.44
N PHE A 64 23.37 20.05 -27.10
CA PHE A 64 24.19 20.96 -26.28
C PHE A 64 25.56 20.37 -25.88
N GLY A 65 26.13 19.46 -26.68
CA GLY A 65 27.55 19.10 -26.62
C GLY A 65 27.96 18.11 -25.53
N TYR A 66 27.03 17.29 -25.03
CA TYR A 66 27.40 16.09 -24.25
C TYR A 66 27.44 14.90 -25.20
N ASP A 67 28.49 14.07 -25.12
CA ASP A 67 28.66 12.82 -25.90
C ASP A 67 27.67 11.72 -25.47
N LEU A 68 26.38 12.01 -25.62
CA LEU A 68 25.27 11.09 -25.36
C LEU A 68 25.01 10.17 -26.55
N ILE A 69 25.71 10.36 -27.68
CA ILE A 69 25.49 9.61 -28.92
C ILE A 69 25.58 8.09 -28.69
N PRO A 70 26.61 7.55 -27.97
CA PRO A 70 26.66 6.13 -27.65
C PRO A 70 25.51 5.65 -26.76
N LEU A 71 24.96 6.56 -25.94
CA LEU A 71 23.88 6.29 -24.99
C LEU A 71 22.47 6.43 -25.58
N LEU A 72 22.30 6.98 -26.79
CA LEU A 72 20.97 7.13 -27.41
C LEU A 72 20.24 5.80 -27.57
N TYR A 73 20.93 4.77 -28.09
CA TYR A 73 20.36 3.44 -28.23
C TYR A 73 20.08 2.78 -26.87
N PRO A 74 21.04 2.71 -25.93
CA PRO A 74 20.78 2.19 -24.58
C PRO A 74 19.64 2.90 -23.84
N LEU A 75 19.49 4.21 -24.02
CA LEU A 75 18.41 4.98 -23.42
C LEU A 75 17.05 4.59 -24.01
N ALA A 76 16.97 4.50 -25.34
CA ALA A 76 15.76 4.05 -26.03
C ALA A 76 15.39 2.60 -25.68
N ALA A 77 16.37 1.70 -25.64
CA ALA A 77 16.20 0.30 -25.24
C ALA A 77 15.91 0.13 -23.74
N GLY A 78 16.33 1.07 -22.90
CA GLY A 78 16.11 1.10 -21.46
C GLY A 78 14.73 1.63 -21.05
N PHE A 79 14.09 2.46 -21.87
CA PHE A 79 12.78 3.04 -21.57
C PHE A 79 11.69 2.00 -21.22
N PRO A 80 11.56 0.86 -21.93
CA PRO A 80 10.60 -0.18 -21.57
C PRO A 80 10.76 -0.77 -20.15
N LEU A 81 11.97 -0.74 -19.56
CA LEU A 81 12.22 -1.29 -18.23
C LEU A 81 11.46 -0.53 -17.13
N VAL A 82 11.16 0.75 -17.36
CA VAL A 82 10.31 1.57 -16.47
C VAL A 82 8.86 1.66 -16.95
N GLY A 83 8.54 1.07 -18.10
CA GLY A 83 7.19 1.05 -18.68
C GLY A 83 6.10 0.59 -17.71
N PRO A 84 6.31 -0.49 -16.93
CA PRO A 84 5.31 -0.95 -15.96
C PRO A 84 4.99 0.07 -14.86
N LEU A 85 5.94 0.93 -14.48
CA LEU A 85 5.71 2.05 -13.55
C LEU A 85 4.85 3.13 -14.20
N ALA A 86 5.14 3.48 -15.46
CA ALA A 86 4.34 4.45 -16.23
C ALA A 86 2.92 3.95 -16.52
N ALA A 87 2.72 2.64 -16.60
CA ALA A 87 1.44 2.00 -16.88
C ALA A 87 0.52 1.87 -15.66
N ILE A 88 0.95 2.27 -14.46
CA ILE A 88 0.15 2.17 -13.22
C ILE A 88 -1.22 2.84 -13.36
N GLY A 89 -1.29 4.02 -13.98
CA GLY A 89 -2.57 4.69 -14.23
C GLY A 89 -3.50 3.87 -15.14
N LEU A 90 -2.94 3.15 -16.11
CA LEU A 90 -3.71 2.29 -17.02
C LEU A 90 -4.26 1.05 -16.32
N TYR A 91 -3.47 0.47 -15.41
CA TYR A 91 -3.92 -0.65 -14.58
C TYR A 91 -5.12 -0.24 -13.72
N GLU A 92 -5.09 0.97 -13.14
CA GLU A 92 -6.21 1.49 -12.34
C GLU A 92 -7.44 1.78 -13.21
N LEU A 93 -7.25 2.30 -14.43
CA LEU A 93 -8.35 2.51 -15.37
C LEU A 93 -9.05 1.19 -15.74
N SER A 94 -8.28 0.16 -16.10
CA SER A 94 -8.83 -1.18 -16.39
C SER A 94 -9.52 -1.79 -15.17
N ARG A 95 -8.91 -1.67 -13.99
CA ARG A 95 -9.50 -2.13 -12.73
C ARG A 95 -10.85 -1.46 -12.43
N ARG A 96 -10.93 -0.13 -12.60
CA ARG A 96 -12.18 0.63 -12.38
C ARG A 96 -13.25 0.24 -13.38
N ARG A 97 -12.87 0.04 -14.64
CA ARG A 97 -13.76 -0.42 -15.69
C ARG A 97 -14.34 -1.81 -15.38
N GLU A 98 -13.53 -2.74 -14.90
CA GLU A 98 -13.99 -4.06 -14.43
C GLU A 98 -15.01 -3.96 -13.28
N LEU A 99 -14.83 -2.98 -12.39
CA LEU A 99 -15.73 -2.73 -11.26
C LEU A 99 -16.97 -1.89 -11.62
N GLY A 100 -17.12 -1.47 -12.88
CA GLY A 100 -18.22 -0.60 -13.32
C GLY A 100 -18.15 0.81 -12.74
N LEU A 101 -16.98 1.25 -12.27
CA LEU A 101 -16.74 2.57 -11.70
C LEU A 101 -16.42 3.61 -12.80
N ASP A 102 -16.45 4.90 -12.44
CA ASP A 102 -16.05 5.98 -13.34
C ASP A 102 -14.57 5.83 -13.76
N THR A 103 -14.35 5.80 -15.07
CA THR A 103 -13.04 5.65 -15.73
C THR A 103 -12.41 6.98 -16.15
N SER A 104 -12.91 8.11 -15.63
CA SER A 104 -12.32 9.42 -15.87
C SER A 104 -10.85 9.49 -15.43
N TRP A 105 -10.01 10.10 -16.27
CA TRP A 105 -8.56 10.25 -16.06
C TRP A 105 -8.14 10.86 -14.73
N LYS A 106 -8.99 11.70 -14.13
CA LYS A 106 -8.75 12.33 -12.82
C LYS A 106 -8.48 11.29 -11.73
N HIS A 107 -9.06 10.11 -11.91
CA HIS A 107 -8.93 9.01 -10.98
C HIS A 107 -7.69 8.13 -11.18
N ALA A 108 -7.02 8.21 -12.34
CA ALA A 108 -5.71 7.59 -12.54
C ALA A 108 -4.67 8.15 -11.56
N VAL A 109 -4.87 9.40 -11.11
CA VAL A 109 -4.00 10.10 -10.17
C VAL A 109 -4.41 9.84 -8.72
N ASP A 110 -5.59 9.29 -8.43
CA ASP A 110 -5.99 9.03 -7.03
C ASP A 110 -5.16 7.92 -6.36
N ILE A 111 -4.31 7.22 -7.12
CA ILE A 111 -3.35 6.20 -6.67
C ILE A 111 -2.39 6.76 -5.58
N VAL A 112 -2.15 8.08 -5.54
CA VAL A 112 -1.34 8.71 -4.45
C VAL A 112 -1.95 8.53 -3.06
N HIS A 113 -3.22 8.14 -2.93
CA HIS A 113 -3.85 7.87 -1.64
C HIS A 113 -3.86 6.38 -1.29
N SER A 114 -3.25 5.51 -2.11
CA SER A 114 -3.20 4.08 -1.83
C SER A 114 -2.24 3.76 -0.68
N PRO A 115 -2.62 2.88 0.27
CA PRO A 115 -1.71 2.35 1.29
C PRO A 115 -0.44 1.71 0.69
N SER A 116 -0.50 1.23 -0.56
CA SER A 116 0.61 0.58 -1.25
C SER A 116 1.59 1.54 -1.94
N LEU A 117 1.38 2.86 -1.86
CA LEU A 117 2.20 3.86 -2.57
C LEU A 117 3.70 3.71 -2.26
N GLN A 118 4.07 3.47 -1.00
CA GLN A 118 5.48 3.27 -0.63
C GLN A 118 6.11 2.05 -1.32
N SER A 119 5.35 0.95 -1.47
CA SER A 119 5.84 -0.25 -2.15
C SER A 119 5.94 -0.04 -3.66
N ILE A 120 4.99 0.69 -4.24
CA ILE A 120 5.04 1.11 -5.65
C ILE A 120 6.27 1.99 -5.91
N ALA A 121 6.51 2.99 -5.06
CA ALA A 121 7.66 3.89 -5.17
C ALA A 121 8.98 3.13 -5.00
N ALA A 122 9.06 2.20 -4.04
CA ALA A 122 10.25 1.36 -3.84
C ALA A 122 10.56 0.48 -5.06
N LEU A 123 9.54 -0.14 -5.68
CA LEU A 123 9.72 -0.93 -6.90
C LEU A 123 10.09 -0.05 -8.10
N GLY A 124 9.46 1.13 -8.23
CA GLY A 124 9.81 2.11 -9.24
C GLY A 124 11.28 2.56 -9.12
N PHE A 125 11.73 2.85 -7.91
CA PHE A 125 13.12 3.18 -7.63
C PHE A 125 14.08 2.04 -7.96
N LEU A 126 13.72 0.79 -7.63
CA LEU A 126 14.50 -0.39 -8.00
C LEU A 126 14.70 -0.49 -9.52
N LEU A 127 13.64 -0.26 -10.30
CA LEU A 127 13.73 -0.29 -11.77
C LEU A 127 14.54 0.90 -12.32
N LEU A 128 14.46 2.07 -11.70
CA LEU A 128 15.31 3.21 -12.06
C LEU A 128 16.79 2.93 -11.80
N VAL A 129 17.13 2.32 -10.67
CA VAL A 129 18.49 1.85 -10.37
C VAL A 129 18.93 0.82 -11.42
N LEU A 130 18.06 -0.12 -11.78
CA LEU A 130 18.35 -1.12 -12.80
C LEU A 130 18.66 -0.49 -14.16
N VAL A 131 17.91 0.54 -14.57
CA VAL A 131 18.19 1.33 -15.79
C VAL A 131 19.51 2.08 -15.66
N GLY A 132 19.82 2.69 -14.50
CA GLY A 132 21.10 3.36 -14.27
C GLY A 132 22.29 2.42 -14.42
N VAL A 133 22.20 1.22 -13.85
CA VAL A 133 23.22 0.16 -14.00
C VAL A 133 23.32 -0.28 -15.46
N TRP A 134 22.18 -0.47 -16.16
CA TRP A 134 22.17 -0.79 -17.59
C TRP A 134 22.90 0.26 -18.42
N LEU A 135 22.64 1.55 -18.21
CA LEU A 135 23.32 2.63 -18.93
C LEU A 135 24.82 2.66 -18.66
N ALA A 136 25.23 2.44 -17.41
CA ALA A 136 26.65 2.36 -17.05
C ALA A 136 27.33 1.15 -17.71
N VAL A 137 26.67 -0.01 -17.76
CA VAL A 137 27.19 -1.21 -18.44
C VAL A 137 27.24 -1.00 -19.95
N ALA A 138 26.23 -0.37 -20.55
CA ALA A 138 26.23 -0.06 -21.98
C ALA A 138 27.37 0.90 -22.36
N GLN A 139 27.61 1.93 -21.53
CA GLN A 139 28.76 2.82 -21.68
C GLN A 139 30.08 2.06 -21.58
N ALA A 140 30.23 1.18 -20.58
CA ALA A 140 31.44 0.38 -20.42
C ALA A 140 31.69 -0.57 -21.62
N ILE A 141 30.63 -1.16 -22.19
CA ILE A 141 30.75 -1.97 -23.41
C ILE A 141 31.18 -1.10 -24.59
N TYR A 142 30.63 0.10 -24.73
CA TYR A 142 31.04 1.04 -25.77
C TYR A 142 32.52 1.41 -25.63
N GLU A 143 32.95 1.86 -24.46
CA GLU A 143 34.34 2.26 -24.18
C GLU A 143 35.32 1.10 -24.38
N ALA A 144 34.94 -0.13 -24.03
CA ALA A 144 35.75 -1.32 -24.26
C ALA A 144 35.96 -1.65 -25.75
N ASN A 145 35.09 -1.18 -26.65
CA ASN A 145 35.20 -1.43 -28.10
C ASN A 145 35.76 -0.23 -28.88
N PHE A 146 35.44 1.00 -28.47
CA PHE A 146 35.76 2.22 -29.24
C PHE A 146 36.68 3.21 -28.50
N GLY A 147 37.00 2.99 -27.21
CA GLY A 147 37.78 3.91 -26.40
C GLY A 147 37.00 5.14 -25.93
N SER A 148 37.66 6.03 -25.18
CA SER A 148 37.04 7.15 -24.46
C SER A 148 37.06 8.49 -25.21
N ASP A 149 37.78 8.60 -26.34
CA ASP A 149 38.37 9.87 -26.79
C ASP A 149 37.89 10.42 -28.14
N GLU A 150 36.73 10.01 -28.68
CA GLU A 150 36.23 10.62 -29.93
C GLU A 150 34.79 11.13 -29.85
N PRO A 151 34.59 12.46 -29.93
CA PRO A 151 33.30 13.06 -30.26
C PRO A 151 32.94 12.68 -31.70
N LEU A 152 32.19 11.60 -31.88
CA LEU A 152 31.72 11.18 -33.19
C LEU A 152 30.49 12.01 -33.55
N LYS A 153 30.44 12.56 -34.76
CA LYS A 153 29.16 13.01 -35.32
C LYS A 153 28.25 11.79 -35.45
N LEU A 154 26.94 11.98 -35.29
CA LEU A 154 25.96 10.90 -35.32
C LEU A 154 26.13 9.95 -36.52
N MET A 155 26.42 10.50 -37.70
CA MET A 155 26.56 9.68 -38.91
C MET A 155 27.86 8.89 -38.98
N ASP A 156 28.97 9.43 -38.46
CA ASP A 156 30.24 8.71 -38.35
C ASP A 156 30.13 7.57 -37.35
N PHE A 157 29.42 7.79 -36.24
CA PHE A 157 29.07 6.75 -35.26
C PHE A 157 28.26 5.62 -35.89
N VAL A 158 27.16 5.96 -36.60
CA VAL A 158 26.31 4.97 -37.27
C VAL A 158 27.11 4.14 -38.28
N GLN A 159 27.95 4.79 -39.09
CA GLN A 159 28.78 4.09 -40.05
C GLN A 159 29.74 3.11 -39.36
N ARG A 160 30.49 3.56 -38.34
CA ARG A 160 31.40 2.69 -37.59
C ARG A 160 30.68 1.49 -36.98
N VAL A 161 29.56 1.72 -36.29
CA VAL A 161 28.79 0.66 -35.62
C VAL A 161 28.26 -0.39 -36.61
N LEU A 162 27.90 0.01 -37.84
CA LEU A 162 27.30 -0.89 -38.83
C LEU A 162 28.30 -1.54 -39.79
N THR A 163 29.51 -1.00 -39.93
CA THR A 163 30.49 -1.48 -40.91
C THR A 163 31.78 -2.03 -40.31
N THR A 164 32.04 -1.87 -39.01
CA THR A 164 33.29 -2.36 -38.40
C THR A 164 33.08 -3.60 -37.52
N PRO A 165 34.11 -4.45 -37.36
CA PRO A 165 34.06 -5.58 -36.44
C PRO A 165 33.78 -5.19 -34.98
N GLU A 166 34.31 -4.05 -34.54
CA GLU A 166 34.07 -3.48 -33.20
C GLU A 166 32.59 -3.10 -33.04
N GLY A 167 31.99 -2.53 -34.09
CA GLY A 167 30.56 -2.24 -34.16
C GLY A 167 29.70 -3.50 -34.01
N TYR A 168 30.04 -4.58 -34.71
CA TYR A 168 29.32 -5.86 -34.56
C TYR A 168 29.48 -6.47 -33.17
N LYS A 169 30.66 -6.40 -32.56
CA LYS A 169 30.87 -6.82 -31.17
C LYS A 169 30.00 -6.01 -30.21
N LEU A 170 29.96 -4.68 -30.36
CA LEU A 170 29.11 -3.79 -29.59
C LEU A 170 27.63 -4.18 -29.73
N ILE A 171 27.15 -4.43 -30.96
CA ILE A 171 25.75 -4.85 -31.20
C ILE A 171 25.45 -6.18 -30.53
N ILE A 172 26.27 -7.22 -30.74
CA ILE A 172 26.00 -8.56 -30.23
C ILE A 172 26.08 -8.58 -28.70
N VAL A 173 27.16 -8.07 -28.12
CA VAL A 173 27.38 -8.06 -26.66
C VAL A 173 26.37 -7.13 -25.99
N GLY A 174 26.18 -5.93 -26.54
CA GLY A 174 25.22 -4.95 -26.03
C GLY A 174 23.79 -5.50 -25.99
N ASN A 175 23.34 -6.15 -27.07
CA ASN A 175 22.01 -6.76 -27.10
C ASN A 175 21.89 -7.99 -26.19
N ALA A 176 22.93 -8.83 -26.09
CA ALA A 176 22.92 -9.97 -25.19
C ALA A 176 22.82 -9.53 -23.72
N VAL A 177 23.62 -8.54 -23.31
CA VAL A 177 23.56 -7.98 -21.95
C VAL A 177 22.23 -7.24 -21.73
N GLY A 178 21.79 -6.43 -22.68
CA GLY A 178 20.50 -5.73 -22.61
C GLY A 178 19.31 -6.70 -22.48
N PHE A 179 19.36 -7.84 -23.16
CA PHE A 179 18.37 -8.91 -23.01
C PHE A 179 18.33 -9.45 -21.57
N LEU A 180 19.46 -9.62 -20.89
CA LEU A 180 19.50 -10.04 -19.48
C LEU A 180 18.84 -9.00 -18.57
N PHE A 181 19.12 -7.71 -18.78
CA PHE A 181 18.47 -6.62 -18.04
C PHE A 181 16.96 -6.57 -18.30
N ALA A 182 16.53 -6.72 -19.55
CA ALA A 182 15.13 -6.75 -19.93
C ALA A 182 14.41 -7.96 -19.31
N ALA A 183 15.01 -9.15 -19.35
CA ALA A 183 14.48 -10.36 -18.74
C ALA A 183 14.36 -10.20 -17.22
N LEU A 184 15.39 -9.64 -16.57
CA LEU A 184 15.36 -9.36 -15.13
C LEU A 184 14.24 -8.36 -14.79
N ALA A 185 14.17 -7.21 -15.48
CA ALA A 185 13.13 -6.21 -15.27
C ALA A 185 11.73 -6.79 -15.46
N PHE A 186 11.54 -7.60 -16.51
CA PHE A 186 10.28 -8.29 -16.79
C PHE A 186 9.88 -9.22 -15.64
N CYS A 187 10.78 -10.12 -15.22
CA CYS A 187 10.54 -11.03 -14.09
C CYS A 187 10.19 -10.30 -12.80
N LEU A 188 10.83 -9.15 -12.54
CA LEU A 188 10.60 -8.36 -11.34
C LEU A 188 9.29 -7.57 -11.35
N SER A 189 8.74 -7.22 -12.52
CA SER A 189 7.71 -6.17 -12.62
C SER A 189 6.39 -6.60 -13.26
N VAL A 190 6.38 -7.62 -14.12
CA VAL A 190 5.21 -7.96 -14.97
C VAL A 190 3.92 -8.20 -14.17
N VAL A 191 4.02 -8.80 -12.98
CA VAL A 191 2.88 -8.97 -12.05
C VAL A 191 2.96 -8.00 -10.87
N SER A 192 4.15 -7.53 -10.50
CA SER A 192 4.35 -6.78 -9.26
C SER A 192 3.56 -5.48 -9.18
N PHE A 193 3.54 -4.66 -10.24
CA PHE A 193 2.79 -3.40 -10.20
C PHE A 193 1.27 -3.60 -10.19
N PRO A 194 0.67 -4.42 -11.09
CA PRO A 194 -0.75 -4.77 -10.99
C PRO A 194 -1.13 -5.33 -9.62
N LEU A 195 -0.29 -6.18 -9.02
CA LEU A 195 -0.54 -6.77 -7.72
C LEU A 195 -0.46 -5.74 -6.57
N LEU A 196 0.52 -4.83 -6.59
CA LEU A 196 0.64 -3.74 -5.62
C LEU A 196 -0.53 -2.74 -5.72
N LEU A 197 -1.11 -2.60 -6.92
CA LEU A 197 -2.28 -1.77 -7.13
C LEU A 197 -3.58 -2.48 -6.68
N ASP A 198 -3.72 -3.76 -7.02
CA ASP A 198 -4.92 -4.54 -6.70
C ASP A 198 -5.01 -4.93 -5.22
N ARG A 199 -3.86 -5.12 -4.56
CA ARG A 199 -3.77 -5.61 -3.17
C ARG A 199 -2.80 -4.80 -2.32
N ASN A 200 -3.11 -4.69 -1.03
CA ASN A 200 -2.21 -4.08 -0.06
C ASN A 200 -1.11 -5.06 0.39
N VAL A 201 -0.19 -5.38 -0.53
CA VAL A 201 0.98 -6.23 -0.25
C VAL A 201 2.28 -5.43 -0.29
N GLY A 202 3.30 -5.93 0.42
CA GLY A 202 4.63 -5.34 0.38
C GLY A 202 5.39 -5.68 -0.92
N VAL A 203 6.39 -4.86 -1.24
CA VAL A 203 7.20 -5.00 -2.47
C VAL A 203 7.84 -6.39 -2.63
N SER A 204 8.27 -7.01 -1.53
CA SER A 204 8.91 -8.34 -1.55
C SER A 204 7.94 -9.45 -1.95
N VAL A 205 6.69 -9.38 -1.46
CA VAL A 205 5.62 -10.31 -1.85
C VAL A 205 5.30 -10.14 -3.33
N ALA A 206 5.24 -8.89 -3.80
CA ALA A 206 4.95 -8.59 -5.20
C ALA A 206 6.01 -9.18 -6.14
N ILE A 207 7.30 -8.90 -5.87
CA ILE A 207 8.43 -9.42 -6.64
C ILE A 207 8.46 -10.95 -6.63
N ALA A 208 8.34 -11.57 -5.45
CA ALA A 208 8.37 -13.02 -5.32
C ALA A 208 7.21 -13.69 -6.09
N THR A 209 6.03 -13.07 -6.09
CA THR A 209 4.87 -13.54 -6.86
C THR A 209 5.11 -13.38 -8.35
N SER A 210 5.71 -12.28 -8.80
CA SER A 210 6.06 -12.05 -10.20
C SER A 210 7.07 -13.07 -10.72
N ILE A 211 8.15 -13.32 -9.98
CA ILE A 211 9.13 -14.37 -10.32
C ILE A 211 8.45 -15.74 -10.37
N ARG A 212 7.62 -16.07 -9.37
CA ARG A 212 6.87 -17.33 -9.35
C ARG A 212 5.93 -17.45 -10.55
N ALA A 213 5.25 -16.37 -10.94
CA ALA A 213 4.36 -16.36 -12.10
C ALA A 213 5.12 -16.67 -13.40
N VAL A 214 6.31 -16.10 -13.58
CA VAL A 214 7.18 -16.40 -14.74
C VAL A 214 7.66 -17.84 -14.70
N LEU A 215 8.18 -18.32 -13.57
CA LEU A 215 8.73 -19.68 -13.46
C LEU A 215 7.65 -20.77 -13.55
N HIS A 216 6.42 -20.49 -13.10
CA HIS A 216 5.30 -21.41 -13.20
C HIS A 216 4.71 -21.48 -14.62
N ASN A 217 4.84 -20.40 -15.41
CA ASN A 217 4.31 -20.29 -16.77
C ASN A 217 5.39 -19.89 -17.79
N PRO A 218 6.54 -20.61 -17.90
CA PRO A 218 7.70 -20.12 -18.63
C PRO A 218 7.40 -19.88 -20.11
N VAL A 219 6.69 -20.81 -20.77
CA VAL A 219 6.35 -20.68 -22.19
C VAL A 219 5.42 -19.48 -22.43
N ALA A 220 4.33 -19.37 -21.68
CA ALA A 220 3.36 -18.28 -21.86
C ALA A 220 4.00 -16.91 -21.55
N MET A 221 4.83 -16.83 -20.50
CA MET A 221 5.48 -15.59 -20.10
C MET A 221 6.61 -15.18 -21.04
N THR A 222 7.34 -16.14 -21.62
CA THR A 222 8.29 -15.85 -22.71
C THR A 222 7.58 -15.36 -23.96
N LEU A 223 6.48 -16.01 -24.36
CA LEU A 223 5.67 -15.53 -25.50
C LEU A 223 5.13 -14.13 -25.26
N TRP A 224 4.65 -13.85 -24.04
CA TRP A 224 4.22 -12.52 -23.64
C TRP A 224 5.35 -11.49 -23.75
N ALA A 225 6.53 -11.79 -23.20
CA ALA A 225 7.71 -10.92 -23.26
C ALA A 225 8.14 -10.63 -24.71
N VAL A 226 8.16 -11.65 -25.57
CA VAL A 226 8.47 -11.50 -27.00
C VAL A 226 7.42 -10.62 -27.70
N PHE A 227 6.14 -10.79 -27.37
CA PHE A 227 5.07 -9.98 -27.95
C PHE A 227 5.18 -8.51 -27.52
N VAL A 228 5.44 -8.26 -26.23
CA VAL A 228 5.72 -6.92 -25.69
C VAL A 228 6.91 -6.29 -26.42
N ALA A 229 8.05 -6.99 -26.49
CA ALA A 229 9.24 -6.50 -27.16
C ALA A 229 9.00 -6.19 -28.64
N GLY A 230 8.36 -7.12 -29.37
CA GLY A 230 8.03 -6.96 -30.78
C GLY A 230 7.11 -5.76 -31.04
N LEU A 231 6.04 -5.60 -30.24
CA LEU A 231 5.15 -4.44 -30.37
C LEU A 231 5.86 -3.13 -30.04
N LEU A 232 6.73 -3.09 -29.03
CA LEU A 232 7.50 -1.89 -28.71
C LEU A 232 8.46 -1.51 -29.85
N VAL A 233 9.12 -2.48 -30.48
CA VAL A 233 9.94 -2.25 -31.67
C VAL A 233 9.09 -1.68 -32.80
N ILE A 234 7.99 -2.35 -33.15
CA ILE A 234 7.07 -1.92 -34.23
C ILE A 234 6.52 -0.51 -33.94
N GLY A 235 6.10 -0.23 -32.71
CA GLY A 235 5.59 1.07 -32.29
C GLY A 235 6.64 2.18 -32.26
N SER A 236 7.92 1.81 -32.16
CA SER A 236 9.03 2.75 -32.19
C SER A 236 9.45 3.13 -33.62
N LEU A 237 9.23 2.27 -34.62
CA LEU A 237 9.57 2.51 -36.03
C LEU A 237 9.02 3.84 -36.60
N PRO A 238 7.75 4.23 -36.37
CA PRO A 238 7.25 5.54 -36.82
C PRO A 238 7.69 6.66 -35.87
N PHE A 239 8.99 6.80 -35.62
CA PHE A 239 9.58 7.81 -34.74
C PHE A 239 8.92 7.89 -33.36
N PHE A 240 8.69 6.73 -32.72
CA PHE A 240 8.03 6.57 -31.42
C PHE A 240 6.55 6.99 -31.37
N LEU A 241 5.95 7.46 -32.48
CA LEU A 241 4.52 7.83 -32.52
C LEU A 241 3.61 6.64 -32.20
N GLY A 242 3.98 5.45 -32.67
CA GLY A 242 3.22 4.21 -32.46
C GLY A 242 3.19 3.78 -30.99
N LEU A 243 4.16 4.21 -30.17
CA LEU A 243 4.16 3.93 -28.74
C LEU A 243 3.00 4.58 -28.00
N ALA A 244 2.44 5.68 -28.51
CA ALA A 244 1.23 6.28 -27.96
C ALA A 244 0.00 5.37 -28.05
N ILE A 245 0.04 4.34 -28.91
CA ILE A 245 -1.01 3.32 -29.03
C ILE A 245 -0.54 2.03 -28.35
N VAL A 246 0.68 1.59 -28.63
CA VAL A 246 1.22 0.32 -28.13
C VAL A 246 1.31 0.30 -26.61
N VAL A 247 1.85 1.35 -25.97
CA VAL A 247 2.04 1.37 -24.52
C VAL A 247 0.71 1.31 -23.76
N PRO A 248 -0.32 2.11 -24.13
CA PRO A 248 -1.63 1.97 -23.54
C PRO A 248 -2.25 0.58 -23.68
N VAL A 249 -2.23 0.02 -24.89
CA VAL A 249 -2.79 -1.31 -25.15
C VAL A 249 -2.07 -2.36 -24.31
N LEU A 250 -0.74 -2.32 -24.24
CA LEU A 250 0.05 -3.24 -23.41
C LEU A 250 -0.22 -3.06 -21.93
N GLY A 251 -0.40 -1.82 -21.44
CA GLY A 251 -0.74 -1.54 -20.05
C GLY A 251 -2.08 -2.17 -19.65
N HIS A 252 -3.13 -1.92 -20.41
CA HIS A 252 -4.44 -2.54 -20.18
C HIS A 252 -4.38 -4.07 -20.30
N SER A 253 -3.69 -4.58 -21.31
CA SER A 253 -3.57 -6.03 -21.51
C SER A 253 -2.82 -6.71 -20.37
N THR A 254 -1.81 -6.04 -19.79
CA THR A 254 -1.04 -6.56 -18.66
C THR A 254 -1.90 -6.67 -17.40
N TRP A 255 -2.84 -5.75 -17.19
CA TRP A 255 -3.84 -5.87 -16.11
C TRP A 255 -4.68 -7.13 -16.28
N HIS A 256 -5.21 -7.37 -17.49
CA HIS A 256 -6.02 -8.55 -17.79
C HIS A 256 -5.22 -9.86 -17.69
N LEU A 257 -3.96 -9.83 -18.11
CA LEU A 257 -3.05 -10.96 -17.93
C LEU A 257 -2.80 -11.25 -16.45
N TYR A 258 -2.59 -10.22 -15.63
CA TYR A 258 -2.45 -10.33 -14.18
C TYR A 258 -3.69 -11.00 -13.55
N ARG A 259 -4.90 -10.58 -13.94
CA ARG A 259 -6.17 -11.16 -13.43
C ARG A 259 -6.34 -12.63 -13.80
N LYS A 260 -5.78 -13.08 -14.93
CA LYS A 260 -5.74 -14.49 -15.32
C LYS A 260 -4.65 -15.28 -14.60
N LEU A 261 -3.48 -14.67 -14.38
CA LEU A 261 -2.33 -15.29 -13.72
C LEU A 261 -2.52 -15.49 -12.22
N ILE A 262 -3.17 -14.56 -11.53
CA ILE A 262 -3.23 -14.56 -10.07
C ILE A 262 -4.66 -14.83 -9.61
N GLU A 263 -4.80 -15.81 -8.71
CA GLU A 263 -6.08 -16.19 -8.13
C GLU A 263 -6.77 -15.00 -7.44
N PRO A 264 -8.06 -14.70 -7.72
CA PRO A 264 -8.79 -13.63 -7.06
C PRO A 264 -8.73 -13.75 -5.54
N ASP A 265 -8.53 -12.61 -4.88
CA ASP A 265 -8.61 -12.53 -3.44
C ASP A 265 -10.08 -12.60 -3.00
N SER A 266 -10.45 -13.65 -2.27
CA SER A 266 -11.79 -13.85 -1.70
C SER A 266 -11.99 -13.11 -0.37
N SER A 267 -10.97 -12.45 0.18
CA SER A 267 -11.11 -11.67 1.40
C SER A 267 -11.97 -10.41 1.17
N PRO A 268 -12.91 -10.07 2.09
CA PRO A 268 -13.71 -8.86 1.98
C PRO A 268 -12.82 -7.62 1.94
N ARG A 269 -12.84 -6.88 0.83
CA ARG A 269 -12.07 -5.65 0.68
C ARG A 269 -12.78 -4.52 1.42
N PRO A 270 -12.09 -3.72 2.25
CA PRO A 270 -12.60 -2.39 2.59
C PRO A 270 -12.56 -1.57 1.30
N GLU A 271 -13.69 -1.49 0.60
CA GLU A 271 -13.85 -0.59 -0.54
C GLU A 271 -13.47 0.82 -0.11
N TYR A 272 -12.45 1.39 -0.78
CA TYR A 272 -12.18 2.81 -0.67
C TYR A 272 -13.37 3.54 -1.30
N GLN A 273 -14.33 3.95 -0.48
CA GLN A 273 -15.34 4.92 -0.87
C GLN A 273 -14.68 6.30 -0.83
N PRO A 274 -14.41 6.94 -1.98
CA PRO A 274 -13.88 8.29 -1.98
C PRO A 274 -14.87 9.18 -1.22
N LYS A 275 -14.39 9.88 -0.18
CA LYS A 275 -15.21 10.91 0.46
C LYS A 275 -15.64 11.90 -0.63
N PRO A 276 -16.94 12.20 -0.79
CA PRO A 276 -17.36 13.22 -1.73
C PRO A 276 -16.64 14.52 -1.39
N ARG A 277 -15.79 15.00 -2.30
CA ARG A 277 -15.15 16.32 -2.17
C ARG A 277 -16.26 17.36 -2.21
N GLY A 278 -16.62 17.90 -1.05
CA GLY A 278 -17.40 19.14 -0.97
C GLY A 278 -16.67 20.25 -1.72
N ARG A 279 -17.41 21.13 -2.39
CA ARG A 279 -16.86 22.34 -3.03
C ARG A 279 -16.11 23.16 -1.97
N HIS A 280 -14.79 23.28 -2.11
CA HIS A 280 -14.01 24.27 -1.38
C HIS A 280 -14.24 25.64 -2.01
N TYR A 281 -14.73 26.60 -1.24
CA TYR A 281 -14.83 28.00 -1.64
C TYR A 281 -13.48 28.70 -1.36
N GLY A 282 -13.08 29.64 -2.22
CA GLY A 282 -11.74 30.27 -2.22
C GLY A 282 -11.36 31.13 -1.00
N ALA A 283 -12.02 30.96 0.14
CA ALA A 283 -11.71 31.61 1.41
C ALA A 283 -10.85 30.75 2.35
N ASP A 284 -10.55 29.49 2.01
CA ASP A 284 -9.65 28.60 2.77
C ASP A 284 -8.15 28.92 2.49
N PHE A 285 -7.70 30.12 2.86
CA PHE A 285 -6.29 30.54 2.79
C PHE A 285 -5.54 30.15 4.08
N PRO A 286 -4.35 29.52 4.03
CA PRO A 286 -3.71 28.94 5.22
C PRO A 286 -3.05 30.01 6.10
N VAL A 287 -3.56 30.16 7.32
CA VAL A 287 -3.06 31.04 8.40
C VAL A 287 -1.65 30.66 8.88
N ALA A 288 -1.13 29.50 8.48
CA ALA A 288 0.20 28.99 8.82
C ALA A 288 1.38 29.85 8.31
N LEU A 289 1.14 30.83 7.43
CA LEU A 289 2.16 31.75 6.90
C LEU A 289 2.63 32.85 7.90
N PHE A 290 2.08 32.92 9.11
CA PHE A 290 2.33 34.06 10.02
C PHE A 290 2.92 33.71 11.41
N MET A 291 3.35 32.47 11.68
CA MET A 291 3.94 32.12 12.98
C MET A 291 5.46 31.91 12.93
N PRO A 292 6.27 32.61 13.76
CA PRO A 292 7.72 32.45 13.79
C PRO A 292 8.18 31.20 14.56
N THR A 293 9.34 30.67 14.15
CA THR A 293 9.93 29.37 14.52
C THR A 293 10.99 29.41 15.65
N SER A 294 10.85 28.51 16.65
CA SER A 294 11.88 27.84 17.54
C SER A 294 12.86 28.73 18.36
N PRO A 295 13.74 28.28 19.31
CA PRO A 295 14.10 26.95 19.89
C PRO A 295 14.15 26.98 21.47
N ALA A 296 14.57 26.00 22.30
CA ALA A 296 15.81 25.21 22.31
C ALA A 296 15.79 24.04 23.34
N GLU A 297 16.61 23.03 23.05
CA GLU A 297 16.96 21.89 23.89
C GLU A 297 17.66 22.26 25.21
N ARG A 298 17.32 21.56 26.30
CA ARG A 298 18.30 21.18 27.35
C ARG A 298 18.08 19.74 27.79
N LYS A 299 19.19 19.01 27.85
CA LYS A 299 19.39 17.61 28.28
C LYS A 299 20.18 17.62 29.61
N PRO A 300 20.42 16.48 30.26
CA PRO A 300 19.54 15.65 31.10
C PRO A 300 19.97 15.66 32.59
N ALA A 301 19.14 15.16 33.51
CA ALA A 301 19.58 14.72 34.83
C ALA A 301 18.91 13.40 35.22
N ALA A 302 19.68 12.54 35.88
CA ALA A 302 19.40 11.14 36.15
C ALA A 302 18.51 10.90 37.39
N MET A 303 17.79 9.77 37.32
CA MET A 303 17.19 8.91 38.35
C MET A 303 16.98 9.48 39.76
N GLU A 304 15.70 9.50 40.19
CA GLU A 304 15.32 8.88 41.45
C GLU A 304 13.86 8.39 41.41
N SER A 305 13.68 7.16 41.89
CA SER A 305 12.42 6.43 42.00
C SER A 305 11.55 6.95 43.15
N ALA A 306 10.31 7.37 42.89
CA ALA A 306 9.21 7.35 43.87
C ALA A 306 7.85 7.69 43.25
N GLU A 307 6.86 6.84 43.55
CA GLU A 307 5.40 7.04 43.59
C GLU A 307 4.58 7.28 42.30
N PRO A 308 3.36 6.70 42.21
CA PRO A 308 2.54 6.73 41.01
C PRO A 308 1.79 8.06 40.90
N ASP A 309 2.45 9.07 40.32
CA ASP A 309 1.84 10.34 39.95
C ASP A 309 1.18 10.22 38.57
N HIS A 310 -0.07 9.76 38.52
CA HIS A 310 -0.89 9.96 37.32
C HIS A 310 -1.83 11.15 37.56
N LYS A 311 -1.27 12.36 37.51
CA LYS A 311 -2.05 13.51 37.06
C LYS A 311 -2.51 13.21 35.63
N ALA A 312 -3.82 13.28 35.41
CA ALA A 312 -4.41 13.29 34.08
C ALA A 312 -3.78 14.45 33.29
N GLY A 313 -2.79 14.14 32.45
CA GLY A 313 -2.17 15.12 31.56
C GLY A 313 -3.04 15.29 30.33
N ASP A 314 -3.10 16.50 29.80
CA ASP A 314 -3.81 16.90 28.56
C ASP A 314 -3.24 16.22 27.29
N ARG A 315 -2.59 15.05 27.40
CA ARG A 315 -1.97 14.33 26.28
C ARG A 315 -2.30 12.83 26.30
N ASN A 316 -2.42 12.26 25.11
CA ASN A 316 -2.66 10.83 24.93
C ASN A 316 -1.46 9.96 25.37
N PRO A 317 -1.69 8.70 25.76
CA PRO A 317 -0.61 7.72 25.98
C PRO A 317 0.24 7.53 24.72
N GLN A 318 1.57 7.59 24.87
CA GLN A 318 2.52 7.48 23.76
C GLN A 318 3.32 6.18 23.78
N THR A 319 3.36 5.48 24.92
CA THR A 319 4.06 4.20 25.07
C THR A 319 3.10 3.09 25.51
N ILE A 320 3.50 1.83 25.28
CA ILE A 320 2.69 0.68 25.68
C ILE A 320 2.61 0.55 27.22
N GLU A 321 3.61 1.03 27.94
CA GLU A 321 3.62 1.12 29.40
C GLU A 321 2.61 2.16 29.89
N GLU A 322 2.59 3.36 29.30
CA GLU A 322 1.58 4.40 29.59
C GLU A 322 0.16 3.89 29.28
N ALA A 323 -0.03 3.23 28.13
CA ALA A 323 -1.31 2.63 27.75
C ALA A 323 -1.75 1.53 28.73
N ARG A 324 -0.83 0.68 29.20
CA ARG A 324 -1.12 -0.36 30.21
C ARG A 324 -1.49 0.26 31.56
N ALA A 325 -0.78 1.31 31.97
CA ALA A 325 -1.09 2.05 33.19
C ALA A 325 -2.48 2.71 33.10
N PHE A 326 -2.80 3.31 31.96
CA PHE A 326 -4.10 3.92 31.70
C PHE A 326 -5.24 2.89 31.75
N VAL A 327 -5.09 1.74 31.08
CA VAL A 327 -6.09 0.64 31.15
C VAL A 327 -6.26 0.13 32.57
N GLY A 328 -5.17 -0.04 33.32
CA GLY A 328 -5.22 -0.45 34.73
C GLY A 328 -5.91 0.58 35.62
N HIS A 329 -5.69 1.87 35.37
CA HIS A 329 -6.40 2.94 36.05
C HIS A 329 -7.92 2.87 35.78
N VAL A 330 -8.32 2.75 34.51
CA VAL A 330 -9.73 2.61 34.13
C VAL A 330 -10.37 1.36 34.75
N GLU A 331 -9.66 0.22 34.79
CA GLU A 331 -10.12 -1.01 35.45
C GLU A 331 -10.45 -0.79 36.93
N ALA A 332 -9.57 -0.09 37.66
CA ALA A 332 -9.73 0.17 39.08
C ALA A 332 -11.00 0.99 39.39
N LEU A 333 -11.47 1.83 38.46
CA LEU A 333 -12.69 2.63 38.62
C LEU A 333 -13.99 1.82 38.54
N PHE A 334 -13.95 0.55 38.13
CA PHE A 334 -15.12 -0.33 38.13
C PHE A 334 -15.33 -1.06 39.46
N MET A 335 -14.35 -1.04 40.38
CA MET A 335 -14.35 -1.86 41.60
C MET A 335 -13.95 -1.06 42.86
N PRO A 336 -14.91 -0.41 43.55
CA PRO A 336 -16.33 -0.32 43.22
C PRO A 336 -16.59 0.65 42.07
N TRP A 337 -17.79 0.59 41.50
CA TRP A 337 -18.23 1.52 40.45
C TRP A 337 -18.08 2.98 40.89
N ASN A 338 -17.11 3.70 40.32
CA ASN A 338 -16.95 5.14 40.45
C ASN A 338 -17.39 5.81 39.14
N VAL A 339 -18.70 6.02 39.01
CA VAL A 339 -19.33 6.49 37.77
C VAL A 339 -18.81 7.87 37.35
N GLU A 340 -18.64 8.81 38.30
CA GLU A 340 -18.18 10.15 37.95
C GLU A 340 -16.73 10.14 37.45
N ALA A 341 -15.82 9.42 38.11
CA ALA A 341 -14.45 9.29 37.63
C ALA A 341 -14.36 8.56 36.27
N LEU A 342 -15.23 7.56 36.04
CA LEU A 342 -15.32 6.90 34.74
C LEU A 342 -15.74 7.89 33.65
N VAL A 343 -16.76 8.72 33.90
CA VAL A 343 -17.28 9.71 32.94
C VAL A 343 -16.26 10.82 32.67
N ASP A 344 -15.49 11.24 33.68
CA ASP A 344 -14.45 12.26 33.55
C ASP A 344 -13.25 11.83 32.69
N GLY A 345 -13.03 10.51 32.58
CA GLY A 345 -12.07 9.90 31.67
C GLY A 345 -12.45 10.01 30.18
N PHE A 346 -13.64 10.51 29.85
CA PHE A 346 -14.11 10.70 28.48
C PHE A 346 -14.18 12.19 28.10
N THR A 347 -14.07 12.48 26.80
CA THR A 347 -14.29 13.84 26.29
C THR A 347 -15.75 14.25 26.37
N GLU A 348 -16.05 15.56 26.34
CA GLU A 348 -17.42 16.05 26.50
C GLU A 348 -18.40 15.55 25.43
N ASP A 349 -17.89 15.41 24.21
CA ASP A 349 -18.53 14.98 22.95
C ASP A 349 -18.28 13.50 22.64
N CYS A 350 -17.91 12.68 23.64
CA CYS A 350 -17.50 11.29 23.39
C CYS A 350 -18.56 10.48 22.63
N VAL A 351 -18.12 9.50 21.84
CA VAL A 351 -19.01 8.62 21.07
C VAL A 351 -18.84 7.19 21.56
N VAL A 352 -19.96 6.50 21.80
CA VAL A 352 -19.95 5.12 22.28
C VAL A 352 -20.71 4.21 21.33
N ARG A 353 -20.05 3.13 20.90
CA ARG A 353 -20.59 2.10 20.01
C ARG A 353 -20.43 0.73 20.64
N PHE A 354 -21.56 0.06 20.89
CA PHE A 354 -21.61 -1.21 21.61
C PHE A 354 -22.42 -2.24 20.84
N GLY A 355 -21.78 -3.19 20.16
CA GLY A 355 -22.47 -4.29 19.48
C GLY A 355 -23.75 -3.85 18.75
N THR A 356 -24.92 -4.31 19.23
CA THR A 356 -26.25 -4.00 18.68
C THR A 356 -26.98 -2.85 19.39
N VAL A 357 -26.38 -2.20 20.37
CA VAL A 357 -26.95 -1.04 21.08
C VAL A 357 -26.81 0.20 20.18
N PRO A 358 -27.85 1.04 20.07
CA PRO A 358 -27.76 2.30 19.33
C PRO A 358 -26.58 3.16 19.82
N GLU A 359 -25.84 3.75 18.87
CA GLU A 359 -24.78 4.72 19.19
C GLU A 359 -25.36 5.86 20.01
N PHE A 360 -24.64 6.27 21.05
CA PHE A 360 -24.97 7.46 21.83
C PHE A 360 -23.73 8.33 22.04
N ARG A 361 -23.97 9.60 22.36
CA ARG A 361 -22.93 10.63 22.44
C ARG A 361 -23.04 11.48 23.68
N GLY A 362 -21.88 11.90 24.16
CA GLY A 362 -21.69 12.85 25.25
C GLY A 362 -21.69 12.23 26.65
N ARG A 363 -21.05 12.95 27.58
CA ARG A 363 -20.84 12.50 28.97
C ARG A 363 -22.14 12.21 29.72
N GLU A 364 -23.23 12.93 29.45
CA GLU A 364 -24.50 12.70 30.13
C GLU A 364 -25.14 11.36 29.73
N ALA A 365 -25.18 11.03 28.44
CA ALA A 365 -25.68 9.73 27.98
C ALA A 365 -24.81 8.58 28.52
N LEU A 366 -23.49 8.78 28.55
CA LEU A 366 -22.54 7.83 29.14
C LEU A 366 -22.77 7.62 30.65
N ARG A 367 -23.03 8.69 31.40
CA ARG A 367 -23.36 8.61 32.82
C ARG A 367 -24.61 7.76 33.06
N GLN A 368 -25.69 8.02 32.32
CA GLN A 368 -26.93 7.23 32.42
C GLN A 368 -26.68 5.75 32.09
N PHE A 369 -25.83 5.47 31.10
CA PHE A 369 -25.45 4.10 30.75
C PHE A 369 -24.69 3.40 31.89
N PHE A 370 -23.71 4.04 32.53
CA PHE A 370 -22.99 3.46 33.65
C PHE A 370 -23.85 3.29 34.90
N LEU A 371 -24.76 4.23 35.19
CA LEU A 371 -25.74 4.09 36.27
C LEU A 371 -26.66 2.88 36.05
N ALA A 372 -27.20 2.72 34.84
CA ALA A 372 -28.03 1.57 34.49
C ALA A 372 -27.26 0.24 34.63
N ARG A 373 -26.00 0.19 34.18
CA ARG A 373 -25.16 -1.01 34.29
C ARG A 373 -24.81 -1.36 35.73
N SER A 374 -24.35 -0.39 36.52
CA SER A 374 -24.00 -0.58 37.93
C SER A 374 -25.21 -0.97 38.80
N ALA A 375 -26.41 -0.49 38.46
CA ALA A 375 -27.64 -0.92 39.10
C ALA A 375 -27.93 -2.41 38.84
N ARG A 376 -27.66 -2.89 37.62
CA ARG A 376 -27.92 -4.26 37.18
C ARG A 376 -26.82 -5.27 37.52
N GLN A 377 -25.55 -4.86 37.50
CA GLN A 377 -24.38 -5.74 37.67
C GLN A 377 -23.85 -5.66 39.11
N LYS A 378 -24.40 -6.48 40.01
CA LYS A 378 -24.01 -6.53 41.42
C LYS A 378 -22.74 -7.34 41.62
N GLY A 379 -21.91 -6.93 42.59
CA GLY A 379 -20.64 -7.60 42.88
C GLY A 379 -19.70 -7.69 41.68
N TYR A 380 -19.78 -6.71 40.76
CA TYR A 380 -19.04 -6.70 39.50
C TYR A 380 -17.53 -6.81 39.75
N ARG A 381 -16.91 -7.81 39.14
CA ARG A 381 -15.46 -8.01 39.08
C ARG A 381 -15.03 -7.93 37.64
N LEU A 382 -14.04 -7.12 37.36
CA LEU A 382 -13.53 -6.89 36.02
C LEU A 382 -12.02 -7.10 36.01
N ARG A 383 -11.51 -7.65 34.93
CA ARG A 383 -10.09 -7.65 34.64
C ARG A 383 -9.90 -7.18 33.22
N LYS A 384 -9.09 -6.15 33.02
CA LYS A 384 -8.72 -5.62 31.71
C LYS A 384 -7.27 -5.97 31.40
N GLN A 385 -6.98 -6.13 30.12
CA GLN A 385 -5.62 -6.33 29.64
C GLN A 385 -5.41 -5.48 28.40
N CYS A 386 -4.47 -4.53 28.48
CA CYS A 386 -4.04 -3.76 27.32
C CYS A 386 -3.40 -4.69 26.28
N ARG A 387 -3.85 -4.60 25.02
CA ARG A 387 -3.39 -5.46 23.92
C ARG A 387 -2.55 -4.71 22.89
N GLY A 388 -2.78 -3.42 22.70
CA GLY A 388 -1.99 -2.63 21.75
C GLY A 388 -2.27 -1.14 21.82
N LEU A 389 -1.30 -0.37 21.35
CA LEU A 389 -1.35 1.08 21.15
C LEU A 389 -0.84 1.37 19.74
N MET A 390 -1.58 2.18 18.97
CA MET A 390 -1.17 2.66 17.66
C MET A 390 -1.63 4.11 17.49
N ASN A 391 -0.69 5.05 17.52
CA ASN A 391 -0.96 6.48 17.60
C ASN A 391 -1.93 6.77 18.76
N ASP A 392 -3.07 7.40 18.47
CA ASP A 392 -4.09 7.74 19.47
C ASP A 392 -5.09 6.62 19.73
N VAL A 393 -4.89 5.41 19.20
CA VAL A 393 -5.83 4.29 19.34
C VAL A 393 -5.27 3.21 20.25
N MET A 394 -6.04 2.85 21.27
CA MET A 394 -5.74 1.79 22.23
C MET A 394 -6.71 0.63 22.08
N THR A 395 -6.22 -0.60 22.25
CA THR A 395 -7.04 -1.81 22.26
C THR A 395 -6.83 -2.59 23.55
N ASN A 396 -7.91 -3.09 24.14
CA ASN A 396 -7.86 -3.91 25.33
C ASN A 396 -8.91 -5.03 25.26
N ILE A 397 -8.66 -6.10 26.00
CA ILE A 397 -9.65 -7.15 26.26
C ILE A 397 -10.03 -7.13 27.73
N TRP A 398 -11.18 -7.68 28.04
CA TRP A 398 -11.60 -7.83 29.42
C TRP A 398 -12.40 -9.09 29.65
N ASP A 399 -12.30 -9.61 30.86
CA ASP A 399 -13.15 -10.65 31.41
C ASP A 399 -13.80 -10.13 32.70
N GLY A 400 -15.05 -10.51 32.95
CA GLY A 400 -15.75 -10.04 34.13
C GLY A 400 -16.84 -10.99 34.61
N GLU A 401 -17.15 -10.90 35.89
CA GLU A 401 -18.20 -11.65 36.55
C GLU A 401 -19.08 -10.73 37.39
N TRP A 402 -20.39 -11.03 37.43
CA TRP A 402 -21.33 -10.29 38.26
C TRP A 402 -22.55 -11.13 38.59
N GLU A 403 -23.35 -10.65 39.52
CA GLU A 403 -24.71 -11.12 39.75
C GLU A 403 -25.68 -10.16 39.05
N ASP A 404 -26.53 -10.69 38.18
CA ASP A 404 -27.55 -9.89 37.49
C ASP A 404 -28.74 -9.64 38.42
N ALA A 405 -28.97 -8.37 38.77
CA ALA A 405 -30.01 -7.98 39.73
C ALA A 405 -31.44 -8.34 39.28
N GLY A 406 -31.67 -8.50 37.96
CA GLY A 406 -33.00 -8.84 37.44
C GLY A 406 -33.31 -10.33 37.55
N THR A 407 -32.31 -11.19 37.42
CA THR A 407 -32.46 -12.65 37.39
C THR A 407 -31.89 -13.37 38.61
N GLY A 408 -31.07 -12.70 39.41
CA GLY A 408 -30.31 -13.28 40.53
C GLY A 408 -29.22 -14.26 40.10
N ARG A 409 -28.97 -14.39 38.78
CA ARG A 409 -27.99 -15.36 38.26
C ARG A 409 -26.59 -14.78 38.27
N ARG A 410 -25.61 -15.64 38.52
CA ARG A 410 -24.20 -15.32 38.28
C ARG A 410 -23.91 -15.36 36.78
N MET A 411 -23.37 -14.27 36.28
CA MET A 411 -23.04 -14.05 34.89
C MET A 411 -21.52 -13.90 34.74
N ARG A 412 -21.02 -14.31 33.57
CA ARG A 412 -19.66 -14.03 33.11
C ARG A 412 -19.72 -13.39 31.74
N GLY A 413 -18.77 -12.51 31.45
CA GLY A 413 -18.59 -11.92 30.14
C GLY A 413 -17.12 -11.86 29.74
N PHE A 414 -16.90 -11.81 28.43
CA PHE A 414 -15.62 -11.50 27.82
C PHE A 414 -15.84 -10.54 26.66
N GLY A 415 -14.98 -9.54 26.52
CA GLY A 415 -15.09 -8.53 25.49
C GLY A 415 -13.76 -7.99 25.00
N VAL A 416 -13.83 -7.35 23.84
CA VAL A 416 -12.77 -6.53 23.25
C VAL A 416 -13.27 -5.10 23.12
N GLU A 417 -12.37 -4.15 23.40
CA GLU A 417 -12.65 -2.73 23.35
C GLU A 417 -11.54 -2.00 22.61
N VAL A 418 -11.95 -0.97 21.87
CA VAL A 418 -11.09 -0.02 21.16
C VAL A 418 -11.41 1.38 21.68
N TRP A 419 -10.38 2.12 22.08
CA TRP A 419 -10.48 3.49 22.54
C TRP A 419 -9.70 4.40 21.61
N THR A 420 -10.36 5.40 21.04
CA THR A 420 -9.66 6.52 20.38
C THR A 420 -9.51 7.65 21.38
N MET A 421 -8.27 8.04 21.65
CA MET A 421 -7.90 9.02 22.66
C MET A 421 -7.83 10.42 22.06
N ARG A 422 -8.22 11.44 22.83
CA ARG A 422 -7.99 12.85 22.52
C ARG A 422 -7.75 13.60 23.82
N ASP A 423 -6.66 14.36 23.86
CA ASP A 423 -6.24 15.17 25.01
C ASP A 423 -6.22 14.38 26.34
N GLY A 424 -5.72 13.14 26.29
CA GLY A 424 -5.60 12.26 27.45
C GLY A 424 -6.91 11.58 27.87
N LYS A 425 -7.99 11.77 27.13
CA LYS A 425 -9.33 11.22 27.42
C LYS A 425 -9.84 10.33 26.30
N ILE A 426 -10.79 9.45 26.62
CA ILE A 426 -11.45 8.59 25.65
C ILE A 426 -12.47 9.41 24.86
N ALA A 427 -12.22 9.62 23.56
CA ALA A 427 -13.12 10.33 22.66
C ALA A 427 -14.08 9.39 21.93
N ILE A 428 -13.62 8.19 21.56
CA ILE A 428 -14.47 7.16 20.95
C ILE A 428 -14.23 5.85 21.68
N TRP A 429 -15.32 5.21 22.11
CA TRP A 429 -15.29 3.88 22.68
C TRP A 429 -16.11 2.91 21.84
N GLU A 430 -15.43 1.95 21.25
CA GLU A 430 -16.05 0.88 20.48
C GLU A 430 -15.82 -0.44 21.21
N ALA A 431 -16.88 -1.22 21.42
CA ALA A 431 -16.79 -2.43 22.22
C ALA A 431 -17.74 -3.52 21.73
N SER A 432 -17.24 -4.76 21.78
CA SER A 432 -18.00 -5.97 21.47
C SER A 432 -17.70 -7.02 22.53
N PHE A 433 -18.74 -7.66 23.05
CA PHE A 433 -18.60 -8.62 24.12
C PHE A 433 -19.70 -9.67 24.09
N ASN A 434 -19.40 -10.84 24.63
CA ASN A 434 -20.34 -11.92 24.86
C ASN A 434 -20.56 -12.10 26.36
N THR A 435 -21.79 -12.40 26.76
CA THR A 435 -22.14 -12.68 28.16
C THR A 435 -23.01 -13.90 28.27
N GLY A 436 -22.88 -14.65 29.35
CA GLY A 436 -23.73 -15.78 29.65
C GLY A 436 -23.72 -16.15 31.14
N PRO A 437 -24.64 -17.01 31.59
CA PRO A 437 -24.61 -17.59 32.92
C PRO A 437 -23.31 -18.37 33.17
N VAL A 438 -22.77 -18.30 34.39
CA VAL A 438 -21.51 -18.99 34.77
C VAL A 438 -21.64 -20.51 34.66
N ASP A 439 -22.85 -21.04 34.82
CA ASP A 439 -23.21 -22.46 34.78
C ASP A 439 -23.45 -23.00 33.36
N GLN A 440 -23.39 -22.16 32.31
CA GLN A 440 -23.48 -22.60 30.92
C GLN A 440 -22.11 -23.01 30.36
N PRO A 441 -21.96 -24.19 29.73
CA PRO A 441 -20.67 -24.64 29.20
C PRO A 441 -20.16 -23.71 28.09
N ALA A 442 -18.91 -23.27 28.19
CA ALA A 442 -18.26 -22.29 27.31
C ALA A 442 -17.90 -22.80 25.90
N ASP A 443 -18.44 -23.94 25.48
CA ASP A 443 -18.01 -24.62 24.26
C ASP A 443 -18.82 -24.17 23.06
N VAL A 444 -18.25 -23.23 22.29
CA VAL A 444 -18.81 -22.75 21.02
C VAL A 444 -19.03 -23.90 20.03
N ALA A 445 -18.23 -24.98 20.12
CA ALA A 445 -18.42 -26.17 19.28
C ALA A 445 -19.71 -26.94 19.63
N LYS A 446 -20.18 -26.89 20.88
CA LYS A 446 -21.47 -27.51 21.27
C LYS A 446 -22.69 -26.65 20.95
N MET A 447 -22.51 -25.34 20.73
CA MET A 447 -23.59 -24.43 20.33
C MET A 447 -23.84 -24.41 18.82
N LEU A 448 -22.87 -24.82 18.00
CA LEU A 448 -22.97 -24.79 16.54
C LEU A 448 -23.42 -26.10 15.89
N GLY A 449 -23.67 -27.16 16.69
CA GLY A 449 -24.11 -28.48 16.20
C GLY A 449 -22.96 -29.41 15.89
#